data_AF-A0A8S0WV83-F1
#
_entry.id   AF-A0A8S0WV83-F1
#
_cell.length_a   1.000
_cell.length_b   1.000
_cell.length_c   1.000
_cell.angle_alpha   90.00
_cell.angle_beta   90.00
_cell.angle_gamma   90.00
#
_symmetry.space_group_name_H-M   'P 1'
#
loop_
_entity.id
_entity.type
_entity.pdbx_description
1 polymer ?
#
loop_
_entity_poly.entity_id
_entity_poly.type
_entity_poly.pdbx_seq_one_letter_code
_entity_poly.pdbx_strand_id
1 'polypeptide(L)'
;MSDPSAPGLEEGTEISPMAETVQTFASYSEASVAACKWVNSGKTQIDPAQLILYKNTLPASPAYGKIVGVGLKFTAEVDFCRLDMDNTGKGIHFNAKQRDDQSKKLAAVIKPTVALSEAQRTQLYMEYIKGLENRSAQFIWEWWSTGKAPA
;
A
#
# COMPACT_ATOMS: atom_id res chain seq x y z
N MET A 1 42.29 44.64 19.55
CA MET A 1 41.88 43.50 20.40
C MET A 1 40.86 42.74 19.59
N SER A 2 41.29 41.60 19.07
CA SER A 2 40.52 40.71 18.23
C SER A 2 39.64 39.84 19.13
N ASP A 3 38.35 39.77 18.83
CA ASP A 3 37.46 38.73 19.36
C ASP A 3 36.96 37.90 18.17
N PRO A 4 37.29 36.60 18.08
CA PRO A 4 36.87 35.73 17.00
C PRO A 4 35.68 34.83 17.42
N SER A 5 34.87 34.49 16.42
CA SER A 5 34.00 33.30 16.35
C SER A 5 32.54 33.45 16.79
N ALA A 6 31.67 33.50 15.79
CA ALA A 6 30.51 32.60 15.73
C ALA A 6 30.24 32.25 14.26
N PRO A 7 30.45 31.00 13.82
CA PRO A 7 29.96 30.54 12.52
C PRO A 7 28.44 30.33 12.61
N GLY A 8 27.69 31.07 11.79
CA GLY A 8 26.28 30.78 11.54
C GLY A 8 26.19 29.43 10.85
N LEU A 9 25.63 28.45 11.56
CA LEU A 9 25.32 27.14 11.03
C LEU A 9 24.29 27.30 9.90
N GLU A 10 24.64 26.80 8.72
CA GLU A 10 23.70 26.57 7.63
C GLU A 10 22.65 25.57 8.12
N GLU A 11 21.40 26.01 8.25
CA GLU A 11 20.29 25.08 8.44
C GLU A 11 20.16 24.25 7.17
N GLY A 12 20.59 22.99 7.30
CA GLY A 12 20.45 21.97 6.29
C GLY A 12 18.99 21.86 5.87
N THR A 13 18.78 21.80 4.56
CA THR A 13 17.52 21.41 3.94
C THR A 13 17.03 20.12 4.59
N GLU A 14 16.02 20.21 5.46
CA GLU A 14 15.28 19.03 5.91
C GLU A 14 14.60 18.42 4.68
N ILE A 15 15.18 17.33 4.19
CA ILE A 15 14.51 16.44 3.24
C ILE A 15 13.38 15.76 4.02
N SER A 16 12.19 16.34 3.95
CA SER A 16 10.98 15.75 4.52
C SER A 16 10.83 14.32 3.97
N PRO A 17 10.76 13.27 4.80
CA PRO A 17 10.62 11.92 4.31
C PRO A 17 9.29 11.84 3.54
N MET A 18 9.36 11.45 2.27
CA MET A 18 8.25 11.42 1.31
C MET A 18 6.94 10.98 1.96
N ALA A 19 6.06 11.96 2.25
CA ALA A 19 4.93 11.75 3.13
C ALA A 19 3.90 10.80 2.49
N GLU A 20 3.65 9.69 3.17
CA GLU A 20 2.54 8.81 2.83
C GLU A 20 1.21 9.49 3.17
N THR A 21 0.30 9.56 2.19
CA THR A 21 -1.07 10.00 2.42
C THR A 21 -1.83 8.87 3.11
N VAL A 22 -2.51 9.16 4.22
CA VAL A 22 -3.36 8.18 4.91
C VAL A 22 -4.82 8.59 4.78
N GLN A 23 -5.67 7.69 4.29
CA GLN A 23 -7.12 7.91 4.18
C GLN A 23 -7.87 6.73 4.78
N THR A 24 -9.00 6.98 5.42
CA THR A 24 -9.81 5.94 6.07
C THR A 24 -11.11 5.71 5.32
N PHE A 25 -11.49 4.44 5.18
CA PHE A 25 -12.65 3.99 4.44
C PHE A 25 -13.49 3.04 5.29
N ALA A 26 -14.79 2.95 5.03
CA ALA A 26 -15.70 2.17 5.86
C ALA A 26 -15.54 0.65 5.64
N SER A 27 -15.03 0.23 4.49
CA SER A 27 -14.97 -1.18 4.09
C SER A 27 -13.74 -1.53 3.25
N TYR A 28 -13.48 -2.84 3.14
CA TYR A 28 -12.47 -3.41 2.24
C TYR A 28 -12.68 -2.94 0.79
N SER A 29 -13.93 -3.00 0.31
CA SER A 29 -14.30 -2.62 -1.05
C SER A 29 -14.02 -1.14 -1.32
N GLU A 30 -14.35 -0.25 -0.39
CA GLU A 30 -14.08 1.18 -0.57
C GLU A 30 -12.58 1.47 -0.58
N ALA A 31 -11.84 0.87 0.36
CA ALA A 31 -10.38 1.03 0.45
C ALA A 31 -9.67 0.50 -0.80
N SER A 32 -10.08 -0.67 -1.32
CA SER A 32 -9.51 -1.27 -2.52
C SER A 32 -9.72 -0.40 -3.76
N VAL A 33 -10.94 0.13 -3.92
CA VAL A 33 -11.30 0.99 -5.05
C VAL A 33 -10.51 2.30 -4.98
N ALA A 34 -10.39 2.89 -3.79
CA ALA A 34 -9.60 4.10 -3.59
C ALA A 34 -8.12 3.88 -3.89
N ALA A 35 -7.55 2.75 -3.45
CA ALA A 35 -6.17 2.37 -3.75
C ALA A 35 -5.93 2.21 -5.26
N CYS A 36 -6.80 1.49 -5.98
CA CYS A 36 -6.68 1.34 -7.43
C CYS A 36 -6.84 2.69 -8.17
N LYS A 37 -7.76 3.56 -7.72
CA LYS A 37 -7.88 4.93 -8.26
C LYS A 37 -6.63 5.75 -8.03
N TRP A 38 -5.99 5.61 -6.86
CA TRP A 38 -4.73 6.29 -6.55
C TRP A 38 -3.61 5.85 -7.50
N VAL A 39 -3.44 4.55 -7.71
CA VAL A 39 -2.46 4.01 -8.66
C VAL A 39 -2.66 4.62 -10.05
N ASN A 40 -3.91 4.74 -10.50
CA ASN A 40 -4.31 5.28 -11.81
C ASN A 40 -4.49 6.80 -11.86
N SER A 41 -4.12 7.55 -10.81
CA SER A 41 -4.34 9.02 -10.76
C SER A 41 -3.30 9.84 -11.54
N GLY A 42 -2.30 9.17 -12.14
CA GLY A 42 -1.31 9.78 -13.02
C GLY A 42 -1.81 9.99 -14.46
N LYS A 43 -0.87 10.27 -15.36
CA LYS A 43 -1.09 10.33 -16.81
C LYS A 43 -1.28 8.94 -17.41
N THR A 44 -0.58 7.94 -16.87
CA THR A 44 -0.67 6.56 -17.33
C THR A 44 -1.54 5.74 -16.39
N GLN A 45 -2.44 4.93 -16.94
CA GLN A 45 -3.24 3.97 -16.20
C GLN A 45 -2.66 2.56 -16.33
N ILE A 46 -2.82 1.73 -15.31
CA ILE A 46 -2.49 0.30 -15.33
C ILE A 46 -3.18 -0.40 -16.49
N ASP A 47 -2.39 -1.19 -17.23
CA ASP A 47 -2.89 -2.21 -18.14
C ASP A 47 -2.94 -3.53 -17.35
N PRO A 48 -4.13 -4.08 -17.05
CA PRO A 48 -4.27 -5.29 -16.24
C PRO A 48 -3.52 -6.50 -16.80
N ALA A 49 -3.32 -6.57 -18.12
CA ALA A 49 -2.60 -7.66 -18.78
C ALA A 49 -1.10 -7.69 -18.46
N GLN A 50 -0.54 -6.58 -17.98
CA GLN A 50 0.88 -6.44 -17.63
C GLN A 50 1.14 -6.68 -16.13
N LEU A 51 0.09 -6.91 -15.35
CA LEU A 51 0.20 -7.10 -13.92
C LEU A 51 0.81 -8.46 -13.58
N ILE A 52 1.60 -8.47 -12.51
CA ILE A 52 2.12 -9.67 -11.88
C ILE A 52 1.70 -9.71 -10.40
N LEU A 53 1.67 -10.91 -9.85
CA LEU A 53 1.36 -11.13 -8.43
C LEU A 53 2.53 -10.65 -7.57
N TYR A 54 2.22 -9.88 -6.53
CA TYR A 54 3.18 -9.47 -5.52
C TYR A 54 3.11 -10.40 -4.31
N LYS A 55 4.24 -11.04 -3.99
CA LYS A 55 4.41 -11.91 -2.84
C LYS A 55 5.03 -11.13 -1.70
N ASN A 56 4.49 -11.26 -0.49
CA ASN A 56 5.06 -10.62 0.69
C ASN A 56 6.41 -11.27 1.05
N THR A 57 7.43 -10.44 1.22
CA THR A 57 8.80 -10.85 1.53
C THR A 57 9.24 -10.50 2.95
N LEU A 58 8.39 -9.88 3.77
CA LEU A 58 8.71 -9.50 5.14
C LEU A 58 8.55 -10.72 6.08
N PRO A 59 9.63 -11.27 6.66
CA PRO A 59 9.55 -12.49 7.48
C PRO A 59 8.70 -12.34 8.75
N ALA A 60 8.61 -11.12 9.28
CA ALA A 60 7.79 -10.81 10.45
C ALA A 60 6.28 -10.75 10.15
N SER A 61 5.87 -10.72 8.88
CA SER A 61 4.46 -10.67 8.51
C SER A 61 3.80 -12.05 8.63
N PRO A 62 2.57 -12.15 9.17
CA PRO A 62 1.80 -13.40 9.13
C PRO A 62 1.52 -13.88 7.69
N ALA A 63 1.63 -13.00 6.70
CA ALA A 63 1.46 -13.32 5.28
C ALA A 63 2.80 -13.60 4.55
N TYR A 64 3.91 -13.84 5.25
CA TYR A 64 5.20 -14.13 4.63
C TYR A 64 5.09 -15.26 3.58
N GLY A 65 5.59 -14.98 2.38
CA GLY A 65 5.55 -15.93 1.25
C GLY A 65 4.19 -16.04 0.54
N LYS A 66 3.15 -15.33 0.99
CA LYS A 66 1.82 -15.32 0.36
C LYS A 66 1.65 -14.15 -0.61
N ILE A 67 0.69 -14.29 -1.52
CA ILE A 67 0.28 -13.20 -2.41
C ILE A 67 -0.50 -12.17 -1.59
N VAL A 68 -0.06 -10.92 -1.65
CA VAL A 68 -0.70 -9.80 -0.92
C VAL A 68 -1.06 -8.65 -1.83
N GLY A 69 -0.75 -8.72 -3.12
CA GLY A 69 -1.01 -7.62 -4.03
C GLY A 69 -0.61 -7.89 -5.47
N VAL A 70 -0.50 -6.79 -6.21
CA VAL A 70 -0.11 -6.77 -7.62
C VAL A 70 0.88 -5.66 -7.92
N GLY A 71 1.69 -5.87 -8.95
CA GLY A 71 2.63 -4.88 -9.48
C GLY A 71 2.86 -5.06 -10.98
N LEU A 72 3.85 -4.35 -11.54
CA LEU A 72 4.26 -4.53 -12.95
C LEU A 72 5.59 -5.27 -13.02
N LYS A 73 5.74 -6.09 -14.06
CA LYS A 73 6.94 -6.93 -14.29
C LYS A 73 8.23 -6.15 -14.57
N PHE A 74 8.11 -4.87 -14.97
CA PHE A 74 9.22 -4.10 -15.55
C PHE A 74 9.76 -3.00 -14.62
N THR A 75 9.31 -2.94 -13.37
CA THR A 75 9.78 -1.96 -12.39
C THR A 75 10.62 -2.64 -11.31
N ALA A 76 11.66 -1.95 -10.80
CA ALA A 76 12.49 -2.43 -9.70
C ALA A 76 11.69 -2.62 -8.40
N GLU A 77 10.53 -1.97 -8.29
CA GLU A 77 9.55 -2.15 -7.22
C GLU A 77 8.30 -2.84 -7.78
N VAL A 78 7.90 -3.94 -7.14
CA VAL A 78 6.90 -4.89 -7.66
C VAL A 78 5.53 -4.72 -6.99
N ASP A 79 5.29 -3.59 -6.30
CA ASP A 79 4.10 -3.38 -5.47
C ASP A 79 3.41 -2.03 -5.77
N PHE A 80 2.46 -2.05 -6.71
CA PHE A 80 1.61 -0.86 -6.95
C PHE A 80 0.41 -0.81 -6.02
N CYS A 81 -0.17 -1.96 -5.70
CA CYS A 81 -1.26 -2.07 -4.76
C CYS A 81 -1.10 -3.37 -3.98
N ARG A 82 -1.01 -3.29 -2.66
CA ARG A 82 -0.93 -4.45 -1.78
C ARG A 82 -1.77 -4.26 -0.53
N LEU A 83 -2.36 -5.34 -0.05
CA LEU A 83 -2.97 -5.41 1.27
C LEU A 83 -1.85 -5.59 2.30
N ASP A 84 -1.92 -4.80 3.35
CA ASP A 84 -0.96 -4.83 4.44
C ASP A 84 -1.69 -4.76 5.78
N MET A 85 -0.98 -5.11 6.84
CA MET A 85 -1.48 -5.05 8.20
C MET A 85 -0.40 -4.47 9.10
N ASP A 86 -0.76 -3.40 9.80
CA ASP A 86 0.10 -2.75 10.76
C ASP A 86 -0.57 -2.75 12.15
N ASN A 87 0.26 -2.85 13.19
CA ASN A 87 -0.11 -2.75 14.59
C ASN A 87 0.10 -1.34 15.18
N THR A 88 0.72 -0.41 14.45
CA THR A 88 1.09 0.94 14.93
C THR A 88 0.06 2.05 14.65
N GLY A 89 -1.16 1.69 14.21
CA GLY A 89 -2.30 2.61 14.17
C GLY A 89 -3.14 2.60 12.89
N LYS A 90 -2.70 1.89 11.84
CA LYS A 90 -3.44 1.83 10.55
C LYS A 90 -4.33 0.61 10.39
N GLY A 91 -4.20 -0.42 11.25
CA GLY A 91 -4.96 -1.65 11.07
C GLY A 91 -4.63 -2.34 9.73
N ILE A 92 -5.65 -2.93 9.11
CA ILE A 92 -5.55 -3.46 7.74
C ILE A 92 -5.78 -2.33 6.75
N HIS A 93 -4.92 -2.24 5.74
CA HIS A 93 -4.95 -1.16 4.76
C HIS A 93 -4.41 -1.60 3.41
N PHE A 94 -4.78 -0.89 2.36
CA PHE A 94 -4.13 -1.01 1.05
C PHE A 94 -3.00 0.01 0.96
N ASN A 95 -1.79 -0.45 0.72
CA ASN A 95 -0.67 0.38 0.33
C ASN A 95 -0.66 0.52 -1.19
N ALA A 96 -0.76 1.75 -1.68
CA ALA A 96 -0.80 2.08 -3.09
C ALA A 96 0.26 3.13 -3.47
N LYS A 97 0.89 2.94 -4.63
CA LYS A 97 1.83 3.89 -5.23
C LYS A 97 1.27 4.42 -6.54
N GLN A 98 1.32 5.74 -6.78
CA GLN A 98 0.91 6.27 -8.08
C GLN A 98 1.81 5.71 -9.19
N ARG A 99 1.22 5.29 -10.32
CA ARG A 99 1.95 4.62 -11.42
C ARG A 99 3.14 5.44 -11.94
N ASP A 100 2.91 6.73 -12.22
CA ASP A 100 3.92 7.60 -12.82
C ASP A 100 4.87 8.25 -11.79
N ASP A 101 4.52 8.19 -10.51
CA ASP A 101 5.25 8.84 -9.43
C ASP A 101 5.14 8.01 -8.14
N GLN A 102 6.05 7.05 -7.99
CA GLN A 102 6.02 6.11 -6.86
C GLN A 102 6.40 6.76 -5.52
N SER A 103 6.82 8.03 -5.53
CA SER A 103 6.94 8.83 -4.30
C SER A 103 5.59 9.10 -3.65
N LYS A 104 4.52 9.15 -4.46
CA LYS A 104 3.15 9.40 -4.00
C LYS A 104 2.52 8.11 -3.53
N LYS A 105 2.49 7.96 -2.21
CA LYS A 105 1.99 6.78 -1.50
C LYS A 105 0.65 7.08 -0.84
N LEU A 106 -0.24 6.10 -0.87
CA LEU A 106 -1.50 6.08 -0.14
C LEU A 106 -1.58 4.83 0.72
N ALA A 107 -1.89 5.02 2.00
CA ALA A 107 -2.43 3.98 2.88
C ALA A 107 -3.95 4.16 2.98
N ALA A 108 -4.72 3.34 2.26
CA ALA A 108 -6.17 3.30 2.33
C ALA A 108 -6.62 2.33 3.43
N VAL A 109 -6.88 2.89 4.61
CA VAL A 109 -7.17 2.18 5.87
C VAL A 109 -8.61 1.71 5.93
N ILE A 110 -8.81 0.43 6.29
CA ILE A 110 -10.13 -0.14 6.56
C ILE A 110 -10.50 0.20 8.01
N LYS A 111 -11.27 1.28 8.20
CA LYS A 111 -11.52 1.92 9.51
C LYS A 111 -11.95 0.94 10.62
N PRO A 112 -12.87 -0.02 10.41
CA PRO A 112 -13.26 -0.97 11.46
C PRO A 112 -12.09 -1.80 12.03
N THR A 113 -11.00 -1.99 11.27
CA THR A 113 -9.90 -2.87 11.65
C THR A 113 -8.90 -2.22 12.61
N VAL A 114 -8.91 -0.89 12.73
CA VAL A 114 -8.03 -0.12 13.61
C VAL A 114 -8.31 -0.43 15.08
N ALA A 115 -9.60 -0.63 15.42
CA ALA A 115 -10.03 -0.92 16.78
C ALA A 115 -9.91 -2.41 17.17
N LEU A 116 -9.58 -3.30 16.23
CA LEU A 116 -9.41 -4.72 16.50
C LEU A 116 -8.14 -4.97 17.32
N SER A 117 -8.16 -5.96 18.20
CA SER A 117 -6.94 -6.49 18.79
C SER A 117 -6.02 -7.08 17.71
N GLU A 118 -4.73 -7.19 18.01
CA GLU A 118 -3.74 -7.75 17.07
C GLU A 118 -4.13 -9.16 16.57
N ALA A 119 -4.62 -10.02 17.46
CA ALA A 119 -5.05 -11.38 17.10
C ALA A 119 -6.26 -11.37 16.15
N GLN A 120 -7.29 -10.56 16.45
CA GLN A 120 -8.49 -10.44 15.59
C GLN A 120 -8.14 -9.84 14.23
N ARG A 121 -7.28 -8.83 14.22
CA ARG A 121 -6.80 -8.18 13.00
C ARG A 121 -5.99 -9.15 12.14
N THR A 122 -5.10 -9.92 12.76
CA THR A 122 -4.30 -10.95 12.09
C THR A 122 -5.20 -12.00 11.45
N GLN A 123 -6.19 -12.49 12.19
CA GLN A 123 -7.15 -13.46 11.66
C GLN A 123 -7.89 -12.91 10.43
N LEU A 124 -8.50 -11.73 10.54
CA LEU A 124 -9.23 -11.10 9.44
C LEU A 124 -8.32 -10.79 8.23
N TYR A 125 -7.09 -10.33 8.48
CA TYR A 125 -6.10 -10.10 7.44
C TYR A 125 -5.80 -11.38 6.67
N MET A 126 -5.59 -12.50 7.37
CA MET A 126 -5.32 -13.79 6.73
C MET A 126 -6.53 -14.35 5.97
N GLU A 127 -7.76 -14.05 6.40
CA GLU A 127 -8.98 -14.34 5.62
C GLU A 127 -9.00 -13.56 4.29
N TYR A 128 -8.62 -12.28 4.30
CA TYR A 128 -8.47 -11.52 3.06
C TYR A 128 -7.35 -12.07 2.17
N ILE A 129 -6.19 -12.43 2.73
CA ILE A 129 -5.08 -13.03 1.96
C ILE A 129 -5.50 -14.35 1.32
N LYS A 130 -6.27 -15.19 2.02
CA LYS A 130 -6.81 -16.43 1.46
C LYS A 130 -7.69 -16.18 0.22
N GLY A 131 -8.44 -15.08 0.20
CA GLY A 131 -9.25 -14.67 -0.96
C GLY A 131 -8.43 -14.37 -2.23
N LEU A 132 -7.13 -14.07 -2.08
CA LEU A 132 -6.20 -13.81 -3.18
C LEU A 132 -5.52 -15.08 -3.71
N GLU A 133 -5.55 -16.18 -2.94
CA GLU A 133 -4.89 -17.42 -3.31
C GLU A 133 -5.51 -18.01 -4.59
N ASN A 134 -4.66 -18.55 -5.49
CA ASN A 134 -5.04 -19.15 -6.77
C ASN A 134 -5.76 -18.18 -7.76
N ARG A 135 -5.65 -16.87 -7.56
CA ARG A 135 -6.15 -15.84 -8.50
C ARG A 135 -5.02 -15.26 -9.35
N SER A 136 -5.35 -14.82 -10.56
CA SER A 136 -4.42 -14.08 -11.42
C SER A 136 -4.29 -12.62 -10.95
N ALA A 137 -3.20 -11.96 -11.34
CA ALA A 137 -2.99 -10.55 -11.02
C ALA A 137 -4.09 -9.66 -11.65
N GLN A 138 -4.51 -10.00 -12.87
CA GLN A 138 -5.62 -9.35 -13.55
C GLN A 138 -6.93 -9.48 -12.75
N PHE A 139 -7.26 -10.69 -12.28
CA PHE A 139 -8.47 -10.92 -11.47
C PHE A 139 -8.46 -10.09 -10.19
N ILE A 140 -7.33 -10.07 -9.47
CA ILE A 140 -7.19 -9.29 -8.23
C ILE A 140 -7.39 -7.80 -8.52
N TRP A 141 -6.79 -7.29 -9.59
CA TRP A 141 -6.94 -5.89 -9.98
C TRP A 141 -8.38 -5.53 -10.36
N GLU A 142 -9.05 -6.36 -11.16
CA GLU A 142 -10.46 -6.16 -11.54
C GLU A 142 -11.37 -6.18 -10.31
N TRP A 143 -11.13 -7.12 -9.38
CA TRP A 143 -11.84 -7.15 -8.11
C TRP A 143 -11.63 -5.86 -7.32
N TRP A 144 -10.38 -5.47 -7.09
CA TRP A 144 -10.07 -4.33 -6.23
C TRP A 144 -10.49 -2.99 -6.84
N SER A 145 -10.36 -2.83 -8.15
CA SER A 145 -10.73 -1.60 -8.87
C SER A 145 -12.24 -1.38 -8.94
N THR A 146 -13.04 -2.44 -8.84
CA THR A 146 -14.51 -2.37 -8.84
C THR A 146 -15.13 -2.53 -7.45
N GLY A 147 -14.39 -3.08 -6.49
CA GLY A 147 -14.90 -3.46 -5.17
C GLY A 147 -15.81 -4.69 -5.19
N LYS A 148 -15.96 -5.34 -6.35
CA LYS A 148 -16.86 -6.49 -6.57
C LYS A 148 -16.03 -7.64 -7.11
N ALA A 149 -16.10 -8.80 -6.46
CA ALA A 149 -15.39 -9.97 -6.96
C ALA A 149 -15.95 -10.33 -8.37
N PRO A 150 -15.09 -10.47 -9.40
CA PRO A 150 -15.52 -10.96 -10.70
C PRO A 150 -16.14 -12.35 -10.57
N ALA A 151 -17.17 -12.61 -11.37
CA ALA A 151 -17.91 -13.88 -11.40
C ALA A 151 -17.04 -15.05 -11.88
#